data_AF-A0A3R8QCW9-F1
#
_entry.id   AF-A0A3R8QCW9-F1
#
_cell.length_a   1.000
_cell.length_b   1.000
_cell.length_c   1.000
_cell.angle_alpha   90.00
_cell.angle_beta   90.00
_cell.angle_gamma   90.00
#
_symmetry.space_group_name_H-M   'P 1'
#
loop_
_entity.id
_entity.type
_entity.pdbx_description
1 polymer ?
#
loop_
_entity_poly.entity_id
_entity_poly.type
_entity_poly.pdbx_seq_one_letter_code
_entity_poly.pdbx_strand_id
1 'polypeptide(L)'
;MTTPEAEQPDAPRPEARLEQAVRAAEQALIEYEIAVETFRVEVENFSRLHEQRLGPLYLRLEELDAEIAEATAARTGDPEDARRAAEARANVLPIPGVEELMHGWMDGHGLYPEAAAMLTGQAVRPPERVRPSEEARKLYRDLARKAHPDLAQEEDERTRREEFLTRVNAAYARGDETLLKELAEEWAAGPVPPERRPSPAEELYARLEWLSQRKELLNLVARELEDGAIAGMLRLAPDDPDALLEEIADKLRADITRREEELAALLAQD
;
A
#
# COMPACT_ATOMS: atom_id res chain seq x y z
N MET A 1 30.02 65.85 -19.34
CA MET A 1 28.90 65.31 -18.55
C MET A 1 28.21 64.26 -19.39
N THR A 2 28.65 63.01 -19.27
CA THR A 2 27.96 61.82 -19.79
C THR A 2 28.42 60.67 -18.90
N THR A 3 27.56 60.28 -17.98
CA THR A 3 27.75 59.16 -17.06
C THR A 3 27.52 57.87 -17.82
N PRO A 4 28.36 56.83 -17.69
CA PRO A 4 28.08 55.54 -18.29
C PRO A 4 27.00 54.82 -17.48
N GLU A 5 25.99 54.34 -18.18
CA GLU A 5 24.88 53.54 -17.67
C GLU A 5 25.44 52.15 -17.29
N ALA A 6 25.29 51.77 -16.02
CA ALA A 6 25.77 50.49 -15.52
C ALA A 6 24.91 49.35 -16.09
N GLU A 7 25.55 48.40 -16.78
CA GLU A 7 24.97 47.13 -17.18
C GLU A 7 24.40 46.40 -15.96
N GLN A 8 23.08 46.18 -15.95
CA GLN A 8 22.44 45.30 -14.99
C GLN A 8 22.77 43.85 -15.36
N PRO A 9 23.17 42.99 -14.41
CA PRO A 9 23.52 41.61 -14.71
C PRO A 9 22.28 40.83 -15.14
N ASP A 10 22.44 40.05 -16.21
CA ASP A 10 21.45 39.19 -16.87
C ASP A 10 20.67 38.35 -15.84
N ALA A 11 19.41 38.73 -15.58
CA ALA A 11 18.53 37.95 -14.70
C ALA A 11 18.21 36.60 -15.39
N PRO A 12 18.37 35.45 -14.70
CA PRO A 12 18.14 34.15 -15.33
C PRO A 12 16.71 34.04 -15.83
N ARG A 13 16.58 33.55 -17.08
CA ARG A 13 15.30 33.34 -17.75
C ARG A 13 14.35 32.53 -16.84
N PRO A 14 13.05 32.84 -16.80
CA PRO A 14 12.09 32.17 -15.92
C PRO A 14 12.14 30.64 -15.96
N GLU A 15 12.38 30.06 -17.14
CA GLU A 15 12.53 28.62 -17.35
C GLU A 15 13.74 28.03 -16.62
N ALA A 16 14.89 28.70 -16.64
CA ALA A 16 16.09 28.25 -15.94
C ALA A 16 15.89 28.24 -14.41
N ARG A 17 15.10 29.19 -13.88
CA ARG A 17 14.70 29.21 -12.47
C ARG A 17 13.74 28.07 -12.12
N LEU A 18 12.79 27.76 -13.02
CA LEU A 18 11.87 26.63 -12.84
C LEU A 18 12.61 25.30 -12.83
N GLU A 19 13.53 25.08 -13.78
CA GLU A 19 14.37 23.88 -13.80
C GLU A 19 15.20 23.72 -12.52
N GLN A 20 15.78 24.81 -12.02
CA GLN A 20 16.54 24.78 -10.77
C GLN A 20 15.63 24.42 -9.58
N ALA A 21 14.41 24.96 -9.54
CA ALA A 21 13.44 24.62 -8.50
C ALA A 21 13.00 23.16 -8.55
N VAL A 22 12.75 22.62 -9.75
CA VAL A 22 12.43 21.19 -9.93
C VAL A 22 13.58 20.31 -9.45
N ARG A 23 14.82 20.59 -9.87
CA ARG A 23 16.00 19.82 -9.41
C ARG A 23 16.17 19.86 -7.89
N ALA A 24 15.97 21.02 -7.27
CA ALA A 24 16.03 21.15 -5.81
C ALA A 24 14.91 20.36 -5.11
N ALA A 25 13.69 20.39 -5.66
CA ALA A 25 12.57 19.61 -5.14
C ALA A 25 12.78 18.10 -5.29
N GLU A 26 13.37 17.65 -6.42
CA GLU A 26 13.74 16.25 -6.63
C GLU A 26 14.77 15.78 -5.60
N GLN A 27 15.84 16.56 -5.38
CA GLN A 27 16.86 16.23 -4.40
C GLN A 27 16.29 16.16 -2.99
N ALA A 28 15.47 17.15 -2.61
CA ALA A 28 14.82 17.16 -1.29
C ALA A 28 13.86 15.97 -1.11
N LEU A 29 13.15 15.57 -2.17
CA LEU A 29 12.26 14.41 -2.12
C LEU A 29 13.04 13.11 -1.95
N ILE A 30 14.17 12.95 -2.64
CA ILE A 30 15.05 11.77 -2.50
C ILE A 30 15.58 11.68 -1.06
N GLU A 31 16.08 12.79 -0.51
CA GLU A 31 16.56 12.83 0.88
C GLU A 31 15.45 12.49 1.88
N TYR A 32 14.25 13.01 1.65
CA TYR A 32 13.11 12.72 2.49
C TYR A 32 12.67 11.25 2.40
N GLU A 33 12.65 10.67 1.19
CA GLU A 33 12.33 9.25 0.99
C GLU A 33 13.36 8.34 1.68
N ILE A 34 14.65 8.66 1.60
CA ILE A 34 15.70 7.93 2.32
C ILE A 34 15.48 8.02 3.84
N ALA A 35 15.13 9.19 4.36
CA ALA A 35 14.88 9.36 5.79
C ALA A 35 13.67 8.53 6.27
N VAL A 36 12.55 8.58 5.54
CA VAL A 36 11.35 7.79 5.86
C VAL A 36 11.64 6.29 5.79
N GLU A 37 12.37 5.84 4.77
CA GLU A 37 12.75 4.44 4.63
C GLU A 37 13.67 3.97 5.75
N THR A 38 14.65 4.80 6.12
CA THR A 38 15.56 4.51 7.23
C THR A 38 14.79 4.36 8.54
N PHE A 39 13.89 5.30 8.84
CA PHE A 39 13.06 5.25 10.04
C PHE A 39 12.13 4.03 10.04
N ARG A 40 11.55 3.67 8.88
CA ARG A 40 10.74 2.44 8.75
C ARG A 40 11.54 1.20 9.13
N VAL A 41 12.76 1.07 8.61
CA VAL A 41 13.66 -0.05 8.91
C VAL A 41 14.03 -0.09 10.39
N GLU A 42 14.28 1.06 11.01
CA GLU A 42 14.53 1.16 12.46
C GLU A 42 13.35 0.68 13.29
N VAL A 43 12.12 1.12 12.95
CA VAL A 43 10.87 0.66 13.59
C VAL A 43 10.70 -0.85 13.44
N GLU A 44 10.92 -1.40 12.25
CA GLU A 44 10.77 -2.83 11.98
C GLU A 44 11.81 -3.66 12.74
N ASN A 45 13.07 -3.22 12.77
CA ASN A 45 14.14 -3.86 13.55
C ASN A 45 13.84 -3.85 15.05
N PHE A 46 13.40 -2.71 15.58
CA PHE A 46 13.03 -2.60 16.98
C PHE A 46 11.82 -3.46 17.31
N SER A 47 10.79 -3.51 16.46
CA SER A 47 9.63 -4.39 16.65
C SER A 47 10.04 -5.85 16.78
N ARG A 48 10.92 -6.32 15.88
CA ARG A 48 11.47 -7.69 15.96
C ARG A 48 12.20 -7.96 17.26
N LEU A 49 13.06 -7.03 17.69
CA LEU A 49 13.81 -7.18 18.95
C LEU A 49 12.90 -7.13 20.17
N HIS A 50 11.90 -6.24 20.16
CA HIS A 50 10.87 -6.15 21.18
C HIS A 50 10.11 -7.47 21.31
N GLU A 51 9.58 -8.01 20.21
CA GLU A 51 8.88 -9.30 20.19
C GLU A 51 9.78 -10.44 20.66
N GLN A 52 11.01 -10.51 20.16
CA GLN A 52 11.95 -11.57 20.51
C GLN A 52 12.34 -11.56 22.00
N ARG A 53 12.60 -10.37 22.57
CA ARG A 53 13.06 -10.25 23.97
C ARG A 53 11.93 -10.22 24.97
N LEU A 54 10.83 -9.53 24.66
CA LEU A 54 9.75 -9.27 25.61
C LEU A 54 8.54 -10.17 25.39
N GLY A 55 8.30 -10.64 24.16
CA GLY A 55 7.17 -11.52 23.84
C GLY A 55 7.06 -12.75 24.77
N PRO A 56 8.14 -13.53 24.97
CA PRO A 56 8.12 -14.66 25.90
C PRO A 56 7.83 -14.27 27.35
N LEU A 57 8.25 -13.07 27.78
CA LEU A 57 8.03 -12.58 29.14
C LEU A 57 6.56 -12.16 29.34
N TYR A 58 5.96 -11.49 28.35
CA TYR A 58 4.53 -11.15 28.37
C TYR A 58 3.67 -12.42 28.43
N LEU A 59 3.95 -13.40 27.56
CA LEU A 59 3.24 -14.68 27.57
C LEU A 59 3.37 -15.40 28.92
N ARG A 60 4.57 -15.38 29.51
CA ARG A 60 4.77 -15.99 30.84
C ARG A 60 3.98 -15.27 31.93
N LEU A 61 3.89 -13.94 31.90
CA LEU A 61 3.08 -13.18 32.84
C LEU A 61 1.59 -13.51 32.70
N GLU A 62 1.08 -13.58 31.48
CA GLU A 62 -0.33 -13.93 31.22
C GLU A 62 -0.65 -15.35 31.68
N GLU A 63 0.23 -16.32 31.42
CA GLU A 63 0.10 -17.68 31.94
C GLU A 63 0.09 -17.71 33.47
N LEU A 64 1.00 -16.98 34.13
CA LEU A 64 1.04 -16.89 35.60
C LEU A 64 -0.22 -16.23 36.17
N ASP A 65 -0.74 -15.19 35.52
CA ASP A 65 -1.98 -14.54 35.95
C ASP A 65 -3.17 -15.53 35.86
N ALA A 66 -3.21 -16.38 34.83
CA ALA A 66 -4.20 -17.46 34.72
C ALA A 66 -4.02 -18.53 35.80
N GLU A 67 -2.79 -19.01 36.02
CA GLU A 67 -2.46 -20.01 37.05
C GLU A 67 -2.83 -19.51 38.46
N ILE A 68 -2.54 -18.25 38.78
CA ILE A 68 -2.89 -17.62 40.07
C ILE A 68 -4.40 -17.52 40.25
N ALA A 69 -5.13 -17.11 39.20
CA ALA A 69 -6.58 -17.02 39.25
C ALA A 69 -7.23 -18.40 39.45
N GLU A 70 -6.71 -19.43 38.76
CA GLU A 70 -7.15 -20.82 38.90
C GLU A 70 -6.88 -21.37 40.31
N ALA A 71 -5.67 -21.18 40.84
CA ALA A 71 -5.33 -21.57 42.20
C ALA A 71 -6.21 -20.86 43.24
N THR A 72 -6.48 -19.57 43.04
CA THR A 72 -7.38 -18.79 43.89
C THR A 72 -8.79 -19.36 43.87
N ALA A 73 -9.36 -19.59 42.68
CA ALA A 73 -10.71 -20.14 42.51
C ALA A 73 -10.87 -21.53 43.13
N ALA A 74 -9.86 -22.40 42.98
CA ALA A 74 -9.84 -23.73 43.59
C ALA A 74 -9.88 -23.66 45.12
N ARG A 75 -9.23 -22.65 45.70
CA ARG A 75 -9.17 -22.45 47.16
C ARG A 75 -10.42 -21.81 47.73
N THR A 76 -10.94 -20.75 47.09
CA THR A 76 -12.10 -20.01 47.61
C THR A 76 -13.40 -20.76 47.34
N GLY A 77 -13.48 -21.49 46.22
CA GLY A 77 -14.73 -22.07 45.72
C GLY A 77 -15.76 -21.01 45.32
N ASP A 78 -15.37 -19.74 45.21
CA ASP A 78 -16.26 -18.64 44.83
C ASP A 78 -16.56 -18.71 43.32
N PRO A 79 -17.84 -18.73 42.90
CA PRO A 79 -18.22 -18.67 41.50
C PRO A 79 -17.62 -17.47 40.73
N GLU A 80 -17.42 -16.32 41.36
CA GLU A 80 -16.79 -15.16 40.70
C GLU A 80 -15.30 -15.37 40.46
N ASP A 81 -14.58 -16.00 41.38
CA ASP A 81 -13.17 -16.34 41.18
C ASP A 81 -13.02 -17.40 40.09
N ALA A 82 -13.93 -18.39 40.04
CA ALA A 82 -13.98 -19.36 38.96
C ALA A 82 -14.23 -18.71 37.59
N ARG A 83 -15.11 -17.70 37.52
CA ARG A 83 -15.32 -16.92 36.29
C ARG A 83 -14.05 -16.16 35.88
N ARG A 84 -13.38 -15.49 36.82
CA ARG A 84 -12.12 -14.77 36.53
C ARG A 84 -11.01 -15.70 36.07
N ALA A 85 -10.89 -16.88 36.68
CA ALA A 85 -9.94 -17.91 36.26
C ALA A 85 -10.20 -18.37 34.82
N ALA A 86 -11.47 -18.64 34.48
CA ALA A 86 -11.86 -19.01 33.12
C ALA A 86 -11.57 -17.89 32.09
N GLU A 87 -11.82 -16.63 32.46
CA GLU A 87 -11.50 -15.46 31.62
C GLU A 87 -10.00 -15.30 31.41
N ALA A 88 -9.19 -15.39 32.47
CA ALA A 88 -7.74 -15.32 32.37
C ALA A 88 -7.18 -16.44 31.50
N ARG A 89 -7.64 -17.68 31.68
CA ARG A 89 -7.25 -18.83 30.86
C ARG A 89 -7.62 -18.66 29.39
N ALA A 90 -8.80 -18.09 29.11
CA ALA A 90 -9.24 -17.82 27.74
C ALA A 90 -8.36 -16.79 27.02
N ASN A 91 -7.75 -15.84 27.74
CA ASN A 91 -6.83 -14.87 27.15
C ASN A 91 -5.48 -15.50 26.75
N VAL A 92 -5.05 -16.55 27.46
CA VAL A 92 -3.77 -17.23 27.19
C VAL A 92 -3.90 -18.29 26.09
N LEU A 93 -5.05 -18.97 26.05
CA LEU A 93 -5.28 -20.00 25.06
C LEU A 93 -5.35 -19.39 23.65
N PRO A 94 -4.63 -19.94 22.66
CA PRO A 94 -4.81 -19.53 21.27
C PRO A 94 -6.27 -19.75 20.88
N ILE A 95 -6.87 -18.73 20.23
CA ILE A 95 -8.26 -18.78 19.79
C ILE A 95 -8.44 -20.00 18.87
N PRO A 96 -9.26 -20.99 19.25
CA PRO A 96 -9.47 -22.18 18.42
C PRO A 96 -9.99 -21.78 17.03
N GLY A 97 -9.34 -22.27 15.97
CA GLY A 97 -9.70 -21.99 14.57
C GLY A 97 -9.01 -20.77 13.94
N VAL A 98 -8.29 -19.93 14.70
CA VAL A 98 -7.47 -18.84 14.13
C VAL A 98 -6.18 -19.38 13.49
N GLU A 99 -5.61 -20.44 14.05
CA GLU A 99 -4.44 -21.13 13.49
C GLU A 99 -4.79 -21.80 12.14
N GLU A 100 -5.99 -22.39 12.03
CA GLU A 100 -6.55 -22.88 10.75
C GLU A 100 -6.90 -21.75 9.77
N LEU A 101 -7.29 -20.57 10.27
CA LEU A 101 -7.53 -19.38 9.45
C LEU A 101 -6.23 -18.78 8.91
N MET A 102 -5.16 -18.68 9.70
CA MET A 102 -3.85 -18.16 9.26
C MET A 102 -3.20 -19.08 8.21
N HIS A 103 -3.35 -20.40 8.35
CA HIS A 103 -2.90 -21.36 7.34
C HIS A 103 -3.72 -21.35 6.04
N GLY A 104 -4.87 -20.66 6.00
CA GLY A 104 -5.71 -20.55 4.81
C GLY A 104 -5.36 -19.40 3.85
N TRP A 105 -4.52 -18.44 4.27
CA TRP A 105 -4.28 -17.20 3.52
C TRP A 105 -2.88 -17.08 2.92
N MET A 106 -1.90 -17.85 3.42
CA MET A 106 -0.51 -17.82 2.94
C MET A 106 0.14 -19.21 2.94
N ASP A 107 1.02 -19.45 1.97
CA ASP A 107 2.03 -20.51 2.03
C ASP A 107 3.45 -19.94 2.07
N GLY A 108 4.46 -20.82 1.98
CA GLY A 108 5.88 -20.45 1.95
C GLY A 108 6.31 -19.55 0.78
N HIS A 109 5.40 -19.18 -0.12
CA HIS A 109 5.61 -18.24 -1.21
C HIS A 109 4.74 -16.97 -1.11
N GLY A 110 3.98 -16.78 -0.02
CA GLY A 110 3.16 -15.59 0.24
C GLY A 110 1.66 -15.84 0.10
N LEU A 111 0.89 -14.78 -0.16
CA LEU A 111 -0.58 -14.85 -0.30
C LEU A 111 -1.00 -15.77 -1.43
N TYR A 112 -2.00 -16.61 -1.18
CA TYR A 112 -2.64 -17.39 -2.24
C TYR A 112 -3.29 -16.45 -3.30
N PRO A 113 -3.24 -16.81 -4.60
CA PRO A 113 -3.83 -16.00 -5.69
C PRO A 113 -5.30 -15.59 -5.46
N GLU A 114 -6.06 -16.43 -4.78
CA GLU A 114 -7.47 -16.22 -4.41
C GLU A 114 -7.63 -15.11 -3.36
N ALA A 115 -6.71 -15.04 -2.39
CA ALA A 115 -6.64 -13.96 -1.40
C ALA A 115 -6.19 -12.64 -2.05
N ALA A 116 -5.24 -12.70 -2.99
CA ALA A 116 -4.81 -11.54 -3.76
C ALA A 116 -5.94 -10.99 -4.66
N ALA A 117 -6.75 -11.84 -5.28
CA ALA A 117 -7.87 -11.42 -6.12
C ALA A 117 -9.03 -10.80 -5.32
N MET A 118 -9.31 -11.29 -4.10
CA MET A 118 -10.31 -10.70 -3.21
C MET A 118 -9.85 -9.35 -2.63
N LEU A 119 -8.56 -9.21 -2.29
CA LEU A 119 -8.00 -7.97 -1.76
C LEU A 119 -7.83 -6.86 -2.81
N THR A 120 -7.64 -7.22 -4.09
CA THR A 120 -7.41 -6.27 -5.19
C THR A 120 -8.65 -5.98 -6.05
N GLY A 121 -9.73 -6.77 -5.91
CA GLY A 121 -11.01 -6.51 -6.56
C GLY A 121 -11.01 -6.57 -8.10
N GLN A 122 -10.03 -7.22 -8.74
CA GLN A 122 -9.94 -7.27 -10.20
C GLN A 122 -10.67 -8.47 -10.81
N ALA A 123 -11.69 -8.20 -11.64
CA ALA A 123 -12.42 -9.21 -12.41
C ALA A 123 -11.82 -9.41 -13.81
N VAL A 124 -11.40 -10.62 -14.15
CA VAL A 124 -11.04 -11.01 -15.53
C VAL A 124 -12.31 -11.50 -16.24
N ARG A 125 -12.72 -10.85 -17.34
CA ARG A 125 -13.92 -11.23 -18.10
C ARG A 125 -13.59 -12.14 -19.31
N PRO A 126 -14.12 -13.38 -19.35
CA PRO A 126 -14.11 -14.20 -20.56
C PRO A 126 -15.20 -13.75 -21.57
N PRO A 127 -15.06 -14.10 -22.87
CA PRO A 127 -15.92 -13.59 -23.93
C PRO A 127 -17.38 -14.07 -23.83
N GLU A 128 -18.33 -13.17 -24.09
CA GLU A 128 -19.74 -13.39 -23.78
C GLU A 128 -20.49 -14.31 -24.76
N ARG A 129 -20.09 -14.46 -26.04
CA ARG A 129 -20.82 -15.30 -27.03
C ARG A 129 -19.96 -15.89 -28.16
N VAL A 130 -20.35 -17.08 -28.65
CA VAL A 130 -19.69 -17.80 -29.76
C VAL A 130 -20.04 -17.25 -31.16
N ARG A 131 -21.13 -16.49 -31.30
CA ARG A 131 -21.52 -15.83 -32.56
C ARG A 131 -21.98 -14.39 -32.29
N PRO A 132 -21.46 -13.38 -33.03
CA PRO A 132 -21.94 -12.01 -32.95
C PRO A 132 -23.42 -11.87 -33.35
N SER A 133 -24.12 -10.85 -32.82
CA SER A 133 -25.50 -10.50 -33.21
C SER A 133 -25.61 -10.06 -34.67
N GLU A 134 -26.82 -10.06 -35.23
CA GLU A 134 -27.07 -9.54 -36.59
C GLU A 134 -26.76 -8.04 -36.68
N GLU A 135 -27.04 -7.30 -35.62
CA GLU A 135 -26.70 -5.88 -35.45
C GLU A 135 -25.17 -5.68 -35.43
N ALA A 136 -24.41 -6.50 -34.69
CA ALA A 136 -22.95 -6.47 -34.69
C ALA A 136 -22.37 -6.78 -36.09
N ARG A 137 -22.95 -7.74 -36.81
CA ARG A 137 -22.56 -8.04 -38.21
C ARG A 137 -22.82 -6.88 -39.16
N LYS A 138 -23.94 -6.18 -38.98
CA LYS A 138 -24.27 -5.00 -39.78
C LYS A 138 -23.29 -3.86 -39.51
N LEU A 139 -23.07 -3.51 -38.24
CA LEU A 139 -22.14 -2.46 -37.82
C LEU A 139 -20.72 -2.74 -38.30
N TYR A 140 -20.25 -3.97 -38.16
CA TYR A 140 -18.95 -4.41 -38.65
C TYR A 140 -18.79 -4.21 -40.16
N ARG A 141 -19.76 -4.68 -40.97
CA ARG A 141 -19.72 -4.50 -42.43
C ARG A 141 -19.71 -3.03 -42.84
N ASP A 142 -20.52 -2.21 -42.17
CA ASP A 142 -20.62 -0.78 -42.47
C ASP A 142 -19.33 -0.04 -42.11
N LEU A 143 -18.69 -0.37 -40.97
CA LEU A 143 -17.41 0.20 -40.55
C LEU A 143 -16.25 -0.25 -41.43
N ALA A 144 -16.13 -1.55 -41.70
CA ALA A 144 -15.08 -2.09 -42.56
C ALA A 144 -15.12 -1.50 -43.97
N ARG A 145 -16.32 -1.25 -44.52
CA ARG A 145 -16.49 -0.61 -45.83
C ARG A 145 -16.07 0.87 -45.83
N LYS A 146 -16.33 1.60 -44.74
CA LYS A 146 -16.04 3.05 -44.65
C LYS A 146 -14.59 3.34 -44.30
N ALA A 147 -13.99 2.49 -43.45
CA ALA A 147 -12.68 2.70 -42.87
C ALA A 147 -11.58 1.84 -43.51
N HIS A 148 -11.85 1.17 -44.64
CA HIS A 148 -10.84 0.35 -45.31
C HIS A 148 -9.60 1.18 -45.70
N PRO A 149 -8.37 0.70 -45.42
CA PRO A 149 -7.13 1.44 -45.71
C PRO A 149 -6.93 1.73 -47.20
N ASP A 150 -7.39 0.86 -48.11
CA ASP A 150 -7.33 1.09 -49.58
C ASP A 150 -8.10 2.32 -50.08
N LEU A 151 -8.93 2.94 -49.22
CA LEU A 151 -9.62 4.18 -49.55
C LEU A 151 -8.78 5.44 -49.28
N ALA A 152 -7.62 5.32 -48.63
CA ALA A 152 -6.70 6.43 -48.37
C ALA A 152 -5.61 6.54 -49.43
N GLN A 153 -5.22 7.78 -49.74
CA GLN A 153 -4.12 8.09 -50.68
C GLN A 153 -2.82 8.46 -49.95
N GLU A 154 -2.92 9.02 -48.74
CA GLU A 154 -1.78 9.41 -47.90
C GLU A 154 -1.44 8.30 -46.90
N GLU A 155 -0.15 8.11 -46.65
CA GLU A 155 0.34 7.02 -45.79
C GLU A 155 -0.15 7.16 -44.34
N ASP A 156 -0.18 8.38 -43.79
CA ASP A 156 -0.65 8.64 -42.43
C ASP A 156 -2.16 8.33 -42.26
N GLU A 157 -2.97 8.62 -43.29
CA GLU A 157 -4.40 8.29 -43.28
C GLU A 157 -4.62 6.78 -43.42
N ARG A 158 -3.77 6.12 -44.20
CA ARG A 158 -3.79 4.66 -44.37
C ARG A 158 -3.47 3.95 -43.06
N THR A 159 -2.42 4.36 -42.33
CA THR A 159 -2.08 3.82 -41.02
C THR A 159 -3.20 4.04 -40.01
N ARG A 160 -3.78 5.25 -39.94
CA ARG A 160 -4.93 5.53 -39.06
C ARG A 160 -6.13 4.62 -39.35
N ARG A 161 -6.42 4.39 -40.63
CA ARG A 161 -7.50 3.49 -41.07
C ARG A 161 -7.21 2.04 -40.72
N GLU A 162 -5.97 1.60 -40.84
CA GLU A 162 -5.53 0.26 -40.47
C GLU A 162 -5.64 -0.01 -38.96
N GLU A 163 -5.20 0.94 -38.12
CA GLU A 163 -5.34 0.88 -36.67
C GLU A 163 -6.82 0.87 -36.24
N PHE A 164 -7.63 1.72 -36.85
CA PHE A 164 -9.07 1.76 -36.61
C PHE A 164 -9.75 0.43 -37.01
N LEU A 165 -9.42 -0.10 -38.19
CA LEU A 165 -9.97 -1.38 -38.67
C LEU A 165 -9.55 -2.56 -37.77
N THR A 166 -8.34 -2.52 -37.22
CA THR A 166 -7.86 -3.51 -36.24
C THR A 166 -8.73 -3.52 -34.98
N ARG A 167 -9.10 -2.35 -34.44
CA ARG A 167 -10.01 -2.22 -33.29
C ARG A 167 -11.42 -2.73 -33.61
N VAL A 168 -11.95 -2.41 -34.80
CA VAL A 168 -13.25 -2.90 -35.29
C VAL A 168 -13.27 -4.42 -35.43
N ASN A 169 -12.21 -5.02 -36.00
CA ASN A 169 -12.07 -6.47 -36.13
C ASN A 169 -12.04 -7.16 -34.75
N ALA A 170 -11.32 -6.59 -33.79
CA ALA A 170 -11.24 -7.11 -32.43
C ALA A 170 -12.58 -7.04 -31.68
N ALA A 171 -13.32 -5.94 -31.82
CA ALA A 171 -14.66 -5.79 -31.26
C ALA A 171 -15.64 -6.81 -31.86
N TYR A 172 -15.59 -6.99 -33.18
CA TYR A 172 -16.42 -7.97 -33.88
C TYR A 172 -16.08 -9.42 -33.51
N ALA A 173 -14.80 -9.77 -33.37
CA ALA A 173 -14.36 -11.10 -32.96
C ALA A 173 -14.87 -11.49 -31.56
N ARG A 174 -15.02 -10.50 -30.67
CA ARG A 174 -15.58 -10.68 -29.32
C ARG A 174 -17.12 -10.61 -29.27
N GLY A 175 -17.77 -10.27 -30.38
CA GLY A 175 -19.23 -10.06 -30.44
C GLY A 175 -19.71 -8.82 -29.68
N ASP A 176 -18.83 -7.83 -29.47
CA ASP A 176 -19.08 -6.65 -28.66
C ASP A 176 -19.83 -5.57 -29.47
N GLU A 177 -21.16 -5.67 -29.47
CA GLU A 177 -22.04 -4.76 -30.21
C GLU A 177 -21.97 -3.32 -29.70
N THR A 178 -21.82 -3.13 -28.38
CA THR A 178 -21.73 -1.81 -27.76
C THR A 178 -20.49 -1.07 -28.24
N LEU A 179 -19.33 -1.73 -28.19
CA LEU A 179 -18.08 -1.16 -28.68
C LEU A 179 -18.12 -0.88 -30.19
N LEU A 180 -18.81 -1.71 -30.99
CA LEU A 180 -19.00 -1.44 -32.42
C LEU A 180 -19.85 -0.18 -32.68
N LYS A 181 -20.80 0.18 -31.79
CA LYS A 181 -21.57 1.42 -31.89
C LYS A 181 -20.71 2.63 -31.54
N GLU A 182 -19.93 2.54 -30.46
CA GLU A 182 -18.99 3.59 -30.04
C GLU A 182 -17.95 3.87 -31.13
N LEU A 183 -17.37 2.83 -31.72
CA LEU A 183 -16.43 2.97 -32.84
C LEU A 183 -17.07 3.62 -34.07
N ALA A 184 -18.37 3.40 -34.31
CA ALA A 184 -19.08 4.05 -35.40
C ALA A 184 -19.28 5.55 -35.16
N GLU A 185 -19.52 5.95 -33.92
CA GLU A 185 -19.58 7.35 -33.51
C GLU A 185 -18.21 8.02 -33.59
N GLU A 186 -17.14 7.33 -33.13
CA GLU A 186 -15.75 7.79 -33.24
C GLU A 186 -15.35 8.04 -34.70
N TRP A 187 -15.69 7.12 -35.61
CA TRP A 187 -15.42 7.29 -37.04
C TRP A 187 -16.16 8.49 -37.63
N ALA A 188 -17.39 8.74 -37.19
CA ALA A 188 -18.20 9.88 -37.63
C ALA A 188 -17.69 11.21 -37.09
N ALA A 189 -17.07 11.23 -35.90
CA ALA A 189 -16.48 12.41 -35.29
C ALA A 189 -15.19 12.89 -36.00
N GLY A 190 -14.54 12.03 -36.78
CA GLY A 190 -13.33 12.38 -37.56
C GLY A 190 -12.05 12.39 -36.71
N PRO A 191 -10.88 12.72 -37.31
CA PRO A 191 -9.61 12.71 -36.60
C PRO A 191 -9.60 13.79 -35.50
N VAL A 192 -9.25 13.38 -34.28
CA VAL A 192 -8.86 14.30 -33.21
C VAL A 192 -7.61 15.05 -33.68
N PRO A 193 -7.54 16.39 -33.56
CA PRO A 193 -6.33 17.14 -33.89
C PRO A 193 -5.10 16.54 -33.18
N PRO A 194 -3.90 16.60 -33.79
CA PRO A 194 -2.71 16.06 -33.15
C PRO A 194 -2.55 16.69 -31.77
N GLU A 195 -2.40 15.85 -30.74
CA GLU A 195 -2.22 16.31 -29.37
C GLU A 195 -1.06 17.31 -29.33
N ARG A 196 -1.36 18.51 -28.80
CA ARG A 196 -0.34 19.52 -28.55
C ARG A 196 0.67 18.90 -27.59
N ARG A 197 1.90 18.66 -28.05
CA ARG A 197 2.99 18.26 -27.16
C ARG A 197 3.14 19.32 -26.07
N PRO A 198 3.23 18.92 -24.79
CA PRO A 198 3.46 19.87 -23.71
C PRO A 198 4.75 20.63 -23.98
N SER A 199 4.72 21.92 -23.72
CA SER A 199 5.92 22.76 -23.72
C SER A 199 6.87 22.32 -22.60
N PRO A 200 8.18 22.60 -22.72
CA PRO A 200 9.14 22.29 -21.66
C PRO A 200 8.72 22.84 -20.28
N ALA A 201 8.07 24.02 -20.24
CA ALA A 201 7.55 24.58 -19.00
C ALA A 201 6.36 23.76 -18.44
N GLU A 202 5.44 23.30 -19.29
CA GLU A 202 4.31 22.44 -18.89
C GLU A 202 4.81 21.09 -18.35
N GLU A 203 5.86 20.51 -18.94
CA GLU A 203 6.51 19.30 -18.43
C GLU A 203 7.12 19.51 -17.04
N LEU A 204 7.81 20.63 -16.83
CA LEU A 204 8.39 20.98 -15.53
C LEU A 204 7.32 21.21 -14.45
N TYR A 205 6.19 21.84 -14.80
CA TYR A 205 5.07 22.00 -13.87
C TYR A 205 4.42 20.65 -13.53
N ALA A 206 4.18 19.79 -14.52
CA ALA A 206 3.67 18.44 -14.28
C ALA A 206 4.62 17.62 -13.39
N ARG A 207 5.94 17.79 -13.57
CA ARG A 207 6.94 17.18 -12.72
C ARG A 207 6.87 17.70 -11.29
N LEU A 208 6.74 19.00 -11.09
CA LEU A 208 6.61 19.60 -9.75
C LEU A 208 5.34 19.12 -9.04
N GLU A 209 4.22 19.03 -9.76
CA GLU A 209 2.97 18.49 -9.24
C GLU A 209 3.13 17.03 -8.80
N TRP A 210 3.77 16.20 -9.63
CA TRP A 210 4.06 14.81 -9.27
C TRP A 210 4.95 14.71 -8.02
N LEU A 211 5.98 15.55 -7.90
CA LEU A 211 6.85 15.60 -6.72
C LEU A 211 6.06 16.00 -5.46
N SER A 212 5.13 16.95 -5.59
CA SER A 212 4.25 17.37 -4.48
C SER A 212 3.36 16.22 -4.02
N GLN A 213 2.70 15.54 -4.95
CA GLN A 213 1.83 14.40 -4.64
C GLN A 213 2.62 13.25 -4.00
N ARG A 214 3.82 12.94 -4.51
CA ARG A 214 4.71 11.92 -3.92
C ARG A 214 5.13 12.30 -2.50
N LYS A 215 5.44 13.57 -2.26
CA LYS A 215 5.76 14.08 -0.92
C LYS A 215 4.58 13.94 0.04
N GLU A 216 3.37 14.27 -0.40
CA GLU A 216 2.16 14.11 0.42
C GLU A 216 1.92 12.65 0.82
N LEU A 217 2.11 11.71 -0.10
CA LEU A 217 2.04 10.27 0.21
C LEU A 217 3.11 9.86 1.22
N LEU A 218 4.36 10.29 1.04
CA LEU A 218 5.44 9.99 2.01
C LEU A 218 5.15 10.59 3.40
N ASN A 219 4.53 11.78 3.47
CA ASN A 219 4.11 12.37 4.74
C ASN A 219 3.07 11.51 5.47
N LEU A 220 2.13 10.91 4.73
CA LEU A 220 1.15 10.01 5.34
C LEU A 220 1.82 8.77 5.94
N VAL A 221 2.74 8.16 5.20
CA VAL A 221 3.50 6.99 5.68
C VAL A 221 4.37 7.36 6.89
N ALA A 222 5.09 8.48 6.81
CA ALA A 222 5.92 8.96 7.92
C ALA A 222 5.09 9.16 9.20
N ARG A 223 3.91 9.77 9.06
CA ARG A 223 3.01 10.02 10.19
C ARG A 223 2.45 8.73 10.79
N GLU A 224 2.08 7.77 9.96
CA GLU A 224 1.64 6.44 10.42
C GLU A 224 2.73 5.72 11.20
N LEU A 225 3.98 5.77 10.72
CA LEU A 225 5.13 5.22 11.44
C LEU A 225 5.35 5.95 12.77
N GLU A 226 5.33 7.28 12.78
CA GLU A 226 5.55 8.11 13.98
C GLU A 226 4.48 7.93 15.06
N ASP A 227 3.22 7.74 14.67
CA ASP A 227 2.10 7.55 15.59
C ASP A 227 2.08 6.13 16.20
N GLY A 228 2.90 5.20 15.68
CA GLY A 228 3.02 3.82 16.17
C GLY A 228 3.63 3.71 17.58
N ALA A 229 3.22 2.69 18.33
CA ALA A 229 3.72 2.43 19.68
C ALA A 229 5.24 2.20 19.73
N ILE A 230 5.78 1.46 18.75
CA ILE A 230 7.22 1.21 18.61
C ILE A 230 7.99 2.52 18.37
N ALA A 231 7.50 3.40 17.51
CA ALA A 231 8.08 4.72 17.33
C ALA A 231 8.03 5.56 18.63
N GLY A 232 6.96 5.42 19.42
CA GLY A 232 6.89 5.95 20.77
C GLY A 232 8.03 5.47 21.67
N MET A 233 8.36 4.18 21.65
CA MET A 233 9.46 3.61 22.42
C MET A 233 10.84 4.10 21.93
N LEU A 234 11.06 4.15 20.61
CA LEU A 234 12.27 4.70 20.02
C LEU A 234 12.50 6.17 20.43
N ARG A 235 11.43 6.97 20.55
CA ARG A 235 11.53 8.36 21.05
C ARG A 235 11.91 8.46 22.52
N LEU A 236 11.60 7.45 23.34
CA LEU A 236 11.97 7.45 24.76
C LEU A 236 13.45 7.16 24.96
N ALA A 237 14.07 6.40 24.04
CA ALA A 237 15.49 6.05 24.09
C ALA A 237 16.12 6.16 22.69
N PRO A 238 16.31 7.40 22.16
CA PRO A 238 16.82 7.60 20.81
C PRO A 238 18.29 7.18 20.65
N ASP A 239 19.08 7.27 21.72
CA ASP A 239 20.51 6.97 21.69
C ASP A 239 20.83 5.48 21.92
N ASP A 240 20.02 4.79 22.73
CA ASP A 240 20.23 3.39 23.08
C ASP A 240 18.88 2.66 23.28
N PRO A 241 18.17 2.34 22.18
CA PRO A 241 16.89 1.64 22.24
C PRO A 241 17.04 0.20 22.76
N ASP A 242 18.20 -0.43 22.57
CA ASP A 242 18.47 -1.78 23.06
C ASP A 242 18.53 -1.84 24.59
N ALA A 243 19.12 -0.83 25.23
CA ALA A 243 19.13 -0.71 26.69
C ALA A 243 17.73 -0.52 27.27
N LEU A 244 16.86 0.23 26.59
CA LEU A 244 15.45 0.37 26.99
C LEU A 244 14.73 -0.99 26.99
N LEU A 245 14.93 -1.80 25.95
CA LEU A 245 14.36 -3.15 25.91
C LEU A 245 14.86 -4.01 27.07
N GLU A 246 16.14 -3.93 27.42
CA GLU A 246 16.68 -4.69 28.55
C GLU A 246 16.12 -4.22 29.90
N GLU A 247 15.97 -2.91 30.09
CA GLU A 247 15.35 -2.37 31.31
C GLU A 247 13.90 -2.85 31.47
N ILE A 248 13.13 -2.88 30.38
CA ILE A 248 11.78 -3.42 30.40
C ILE A 248 11.81 -4.93 30.68
N ALA A 249 12.70 -5.67 30.04
CA ALA A 249 12.86 -7.10 30.28
C ALA A 249 13.16 -7.41 31.76
N ASP A 250 14.04 -6.64 32.39
CA ASP A 250 14.38 -6.81 33.81
C ASP A 250 13.20 -6.53 34.74
N LYS A 251 12.40 -5.50 34.43
CA LYS A 251 11.15 -5.24 35.16
C LYS A 251 10.16 -6.40 35.01
N LEU A 252 9.98 -6.91 33.79
CA LEU A 252 9.09 -8.04 33.52
C LEU A 252 9.57 -9.31 34.24
N ARG A 253 10.88 -9.60 34.24
CA ARG A 253 11.44 -10.74 34.98
C ARG A 253 11.21 -10.62 36.47
N ALA A 254 11.39 -9.42 37.05
CA ALA A 254 11.10 -9.19 38.46
C ALA A 254 9.60 -9.39 38.77
N ASP A 255 8.72 -9.00 37.86
CA ASP A 255 7.27 -9.20 37.98
C ASP A 255 6.88 -10.68 37.88
N ILE A 256 7.53 -11.43 36.99
CA ILE A 256 7.38 -12.89 36.88
C ILE A 256 7.78 -13.56 38.19
N THR A 257 8.95 -13.23 38.75
CA THR A 257 9.40 -13.81 40.02
C THR A 257 8.40 -13.56 41.15
N ARG A 258 7.85 -12.34 41.26
CA ARG A 258 6.83 -12.05 42.30
C ARG A 258 5.57 -12.89 42.14
N ARG A 259 5.11 -13.10 40.92
CA ARG A 259 3.92 -13.94 40.64
C ARG A 259 4.18 -15.43 40.86
N GLU A 260 5.37 -15.90 40.53
CA GLU A 260 5.79 -17.28 40.83
C GLU A 260 5.80 -17.54 42.34
N GLU A 261 6.29 -16.59 43.14
CA GLU A 261 6.23 -16.65 44.60
C GLU A 261 4.80 -16.62 45.14
N GLU A 262 3.92 -15.79 44.57
CA GLU A 262 2.50 -15.73 44.92
C GLU A 262 1.78 -17.05 44.63
N LEU A 263 1.95 -17.58 43.41
CA LEU A 263 1.40 -18.87 43.01
C LEU A 263 1.90 -20.00 43.92
N ALA A 264 3.21 -20.03 44.21
CA ALA A 264 3.78 -21.03 45.10
C ALA A 264 3.20 -20.92 46.52
N ALA A 265 2.99 -19.71 47.04
CA ALA A 265 2.35 -19.50 48.34
C ALA A 265 0.88 -19.93 48.35
N LEU A 266 0.17 -19.79 47.22
CA LEU A 266 -1.19 -20.27 47.08
C LEU A 266 -1.26 -21.79 47.11
N LEU A 267 -0.36 -22.47 46.40
CA LEU A 267 -0.30 -23.93 46.30
C LEU A 267 0.28 -24.62 47.54
N ALA A 268 1.17 -23.98 48.29
CA ALA A 268 1.81 -24.56 49.48
C ALA A 268 0.92 -24.59 50.74
N GLN A 269 -0.30 -24.03 50.67
CA GLN A 269 -1.26 -24.01 51.77
C GLN A 269 -2.33 -25.12 51.66
N ASP A 270 -2.18 -26.01 50.69
CA ASP A 270 -2.92 -27.27 50.54
C ASP A 270 -2.27 -28.42 51.33
#